data_AF-A0A2G2ABS4-F1
#
_entry.id   AF-A0A2G2ABS4-F1
#
_cell.length_a   1.000
_cell.length_b   1.000
_cell.length_c   1.000
_cell.angle_alpha   90.00
_cell.angle_beta   90.00
_cell.angle_gamma   90.00
#
_symmetry.space_group_name_H-M   'P 1'
#
loop_
_entity.id
_entity.type
_entity.pdbx_description
1 polymer ?
#
loop_
_entity_poly.entity_id
_entity_poly.type
_entity_poly.pdbx_seq_one_letter_code
_entity_poly.pdbx_strand_id
1 'polypeptide(L)'
;MQEIVNLEKDRSVKISKSVLGEPKNNLWIALVLFMKEMEPVLYLIPLNQLAKPDDYIFIDNEQSEHFSHLSNWEIKVFVKGIPELSKFALNNLVGQL
;
A
#
# COMPACT_ATOMS: atom_id res chain seq x y z
N MET A 1 2.39 -8.66 -10.63
CA MET A 1 3.66 -8.14 -10.08
C MET A 1 3.65 -8.49 -8.60
N GLN A 2 4.63 -9.25 -8.12
CA GLN A 2 4.80 -9.57 -6.71
C GLN A 2 6.09 -8.90 -6.25
N GLU A 3 5.98 -8.03 -5.25
CA GLU A 3 7.11 -7.31 -4.68
C GLU A 3 7.22 -7.69 -3.20
N ILE A 4 8.41 -8.13 -2.78
CA ILE A 4 8.67 -8.57 -1.42
C ILE A 4 9.54 -7.50 -0.77
N VAL A 5 9.02 -6.87 0.29
CA VAL A 5 9.71 -5.81 1.01
C VAL A 5 10.20 -6.34 2.36
N ASN A 6 11.47 -6.10 2.68
CA ASN A 6 12.02 -6.41 4.00
C ASN A 6 11.77 -5.25 4.95
N LEU A 7 10.78 -5.40 5.83
CA LEU A 7 10.34 -4.33 6.72
C LEU A 7 11.33 -3.95 7.83
N GLU A 8 12.38 -4.75 8.05
CA GLU A 8 13.48 -4.37 8.96
C GLU A 8 14.39 -3.30 8.34
N LYS A 9 14.45 -3.23 7.00
CA LYS A 9 15.26 -2.27 6.24
C LYS A 9 14.42 -1.20 5.55
N ASP A 10 13.28 -1.60 4.99
CA ASP A 10 12.42 -0.80 4.15
C ASP A 10 11.05 -0.64 4.81
N ARG A 11 10.71 0.57 5.28
CA ARG A 11 9.44 0.82 5.98
C ARG A 11 8.29 1.19 5.04
N SER A 12 8.40 0.86 3.77
CA SER A 12 7.36 1.15 2.79
C SER A 12 7.45 0.26 1.57
N VAL A 13 6.32 0.09 0.90
CA VAL A 13 6.18 -0.58 -0.38
C VAL A 13 5.93 0.48 -1.43
N LYS A 14 6.70 0.46 -2.53
CA LYS A 14 6.53 1.39 -3.64
C LYS A 14 5.91 0.66 -4.82
N ILE A 15 4.97 1.32 -5.49
CA ILE A 15 4.23 0.75 -6.60
C ILE A 15 4.39 1.72 -7.77
N SER A 16 5.14 1.29 -8.79
CA SER A 16 5.41 2.12 -9.97
C SER A 16 4.13 2.44 -10.73
N LYS A 17 3.88 3.74 -10.98
CA LYS A 17 2.72 4.19 -11.74
C LYS A 17 2.78 3.77 -13.21
N SER A 18 3.97 3.71 -13.79
CA SER A 18 4.15 3.29 -15.19
C SER A 18 3.82 1.81 -15.41
N VAL A 19 3.99 0.98 -14.38
CA VAL A 19 3.66 -0.45 -14.44
C VAL A 19 2.17 -0.69 -14.20
N LEU A 20 1.57 0.02 -13.23
CA LEU A 20 0.18 -0.21 -12.85
C LEU A 20 -0.83 0.53 -13.74
N GLY A 21 -0.44 1.68 -14.31
CA GLY A 21 -1.33 2.58 -15.01
C GLY A 21 -2.32 3.28 -14.07
N GLU A 22 -3.39 3.86 -14.63
CA GLU A 22 -4.38 4.59 -13.83
C GLU A 22 -5.15 3.69 -12.83
N PRO A 23 -5.36 4.15 -11.58
CA PRO A 23 -6.17 3.45 -10.59
C PRO A 23 -7.60 3.19 -11.06
N LYS A 24 -7.96 1.92 -11.27
CA LYS A 24 -9.34 1.51 -11.61
C LYS A 24 -10.10 1.10 -10.35
N ASN A 25 -11.39 1.47 -10.29
CA ASN A 25 -12.25 1.26 -9.12
C ASN A 25 -12.48 -0.20 -8.71
N ASN A 26 -12.17 -1.17 -9.58
CA ASN A 26 -12.36 -2.60 -9.35
C ASN A 26 -11.06 -3.36 -9.04
N LEU A 27 -9.94 -2.65 -8.85
CA LEU A 27 -8.65 -3.25 -8.52
C LEU A 27 -8.33 -3.10 -7.04
N TRP A 28 -7.64 -4.11 -6.51
CA TRP A 28 -7.25 -4.20 -5.11
C TRP A 28 -5.77 -4.58 -5.01
N ILE A 29 -5.13 -4.10 -3.95
CA ILE A 29 -3.78 -4.49 -3.57
C ILE A 29 -3.89 -5.42 -2.36
N ALA A 30 -3.30 -6.61 -2.49
CA ALA A 30 -3.09 -7.51 -1.38
C ALA A 30 -1.71 -7.23 -0.77
N LEU A 31 -1.68 -6.58 0.38
CA LEU A 31 -0.45 -6.37 1.16
C LEU A 31 -0.37 -7.43 2.26
N VAL A 32 0.66 -8.28 2.22
CA VAL A 32 0.90 -9.29 3.26
C VAL A 32 2.05 -8.85 4.14
N LEU A 33 1.75 -8.69 5.43
CA LEU A 33 2.68 -8.22 6.44
C LEU A 33 3.16 -9.39 7.29
N PHE A 34 4.47 -9.66 7.26
CA PHE A 34 5.15 -10.60 8.13
C PHE A 34 5.94 -9.83 9.18
N MET A 35 5.63 -10.04 10.45
CA MET A 35 6.38 -9.45 11.58
C MET A 35 6.75 -10.54 12.57
N LYS A 36 7.93 -10.42 13.18
CA LYS A 36 8.35 -11.31 14.26
C LYS A 36 7.34 -11.19 15.41
N GLU A 37 6.90 -12.32 15.96
CA GLU A 37 5.97 -12.39 17.09
C GLU A 37 4.50 -12.00 16.79
N MET A 38 4.11 -11.90 15.51
CA MET A 38 2.72 -11.75 15.09
C MET A 38 2.36 -12.70 13.96
N GLU A 39 1.10 -13.13 13.92
CA GLU A 39 0.57 -13.86 12.77
C GLU A 39 0.61 -12.97 11.51
N PRO A 40 0.88 -13.54 10.33
CA PRO A 40 0.84 -12.77 9.09
C PRO A 40 -0.52 -12.11 8.89
N VAL A 41 -0.51 -10.82 8.55
CA VAL A 41 -1.75 -10.06 8.33
C VAL A 41 -1.89 -9.77 6.84
N LEU A 42 -3.06 -10.08 6.29
CA LEU A 42 -3.45 -9.70 4.93
C LEU A 42 -4.31 -8.44 4.97
N TYR A 43 -3.84 -7.39 4.31
CA TYR A 43 -4.59 -6.17 4.05
C TYR A 43 -5.08 -6.16 2.59
N LEU A 44 -6.37 -5.91 2.40
CA LEU A 44 -6.98 -5.70 1.08
C LEU A 44 -7.27 -4.21 0.91
N ILE A 45 -6.42 -3.54 0.15
CA ILE A 45 -6.47 -2.09 -0.02
C ILE A 45 -7.10 -1.80 -1.39
N PRO A 46 -8.24 -1.10 -1.45
CA PRO A 46 -8.81 -0.67 -2.72
C PRO A 46 -7.81 0.24 -3.45
N LEU A 47 -7.61 0.04 -4.75
CA LEU A 47 -6.60 0.80 -5.49
C LEU A 47 -6.89 2.31 -5.52
N ASN A 48 -8.16 2.71 -5.38
CA ASN A 48 -8.56 4.11 -5.30
C ASN A 48 -8.04 4.84 -4.06
N GLN A 49 -7.59 4.13 -3.02
CA GLN A 49 -6.91 4.74 -1.86
C GLN A 49 -5.57 5.34 -2.27
N LEU A 50 -4.88 4.73 -3.24
CA LEU A 50 -3.64 5.30 -3.78
C LEU A 50 -3.87 6.55 -4.62
N ALA A 51 -5.04 6.66 -5.26
CA ALA A 51 -5.44 7.85 -6.01
C ALA A 51 -5.87 9.02 -5.10
N LYS A 52 -6.11 8.74 -3.81
CA LYS A 52 -6.49 9.71 -2.79
C LYS A 52 -5.55 9.57 -1.59
N PRO A 53 -4.24 9.86 -1.78
CA PRO A 53 -3.25 9.72 -0.73
C PRO A 53 -3.66 10.56 0.49
N ASP A 54 -3.43 10.00 1.68
CA ASP A 54 -3.68 10.69 2.95
C ASP A 54 -2.44 11.40 3.48
N ASP A 55 -1.33 11.35 2.74
CA ASP A 55 0.01 11.85 3.10
C ASP A 55 0.56 11.28 4.41
N TYR A 56 -0.07 10.22 4.93
CA TYR A 56 0.28 9.56 6.19
C TYR A 56 0.78 8.14 5.96
N ILE A 57 -0.08 7.25 5.48
CA ILE A 57 0.28 5.88 5.09
C ILE A 57 0.25 5.68 3.57
N PHE A 58 -0.52 6.47 2.84
CA PHE A 58 -0.55 6.46 1.37
C PHE A 58 0.05 7.76 0.85
N ILE A 59 1.18 7.66 0.14
CA ILE A 59 1.91 8.80 -0.41
C ILE A 59 1.88 8.73 -1.92
N ASP A 60 1.67 9.87 -2.56
CA ASP A 60 1.89 10.05 -3.98
C ASP A 60 3.24 10.73 -4.24
N ASN A 61 4.21 9.95 -4.72
CA ASN A 61 5.55 10.44 -5.08
C ASN A 61 5.60 10.84 -6.56
N GLU A 62 4.76 11.78 -6.99
CA GLU A 62 4.75 12.30 -8.35
C GLU A 62 6.07 13.01 -8.68
N GLN A 63 6.56 12.81 -9.90
CA GLN A 63 7.77 13.44 -10.42
C GLN A 63 7.43 14.47 -11.49
N SER A 64 8.39 15.32 -11.82
CA SER A 64 8.24 16.21 -12.97
C SER A 64 8.10 15.43 -14.27
N GLU A 65 7.54 16.06 -15.31
CA GLU A 65 7.22 15.44 -16.60
C GLU A 65 8.37 14.59 -17.18
N HIS A 66 9.60 15.15 -17.15
CA HIS A 66 10.82 14.49 -17.62
C HIS A 66 11.18 13.20 -16.86
N PHE A 67 10.72 13.04 -15.62
CA PHE A 67 10.97 11.89 -14.75
C PHE A 67 9.70 11.13 -14.36
N SER A 68 8.59 11.33 -15.07
CA SER A 68 7.28 10.69 -14.81
C SER A 68 7.34 9.16 -14.71
N HIS A 69 8.29 8.52 -15.40
CA HIS A 69 8.53 7.07 -15.31
C HIS A 69 9.01 6.59 -13.93
N LEU A 70 9.52 7.50 -13.09
CA LEU A 70 9.93 7.25 -11.70
C LEU A 70 8.82 7.52 -10.67
N SER A 71 7.69 8.09 -11.10
CA SER A 71 6.53 8.32 -10.24
C SER A 71 6.01 7.00 -9.67
N ASN A 72 5.72 6.99 -8.38
CA ASN A 72 5.23 5.82 -7.66
C ASN A 72 4.22 6.23 -6.59
N TRP A 73 3.32 5.32 -6.26
CA TRP A 73 2.63 5.37 -4.99
C TRP A 73 3.47 4.64 -3.94
N GLU A 74 3.42 5.13 -2.71
CA GLU A 74 4.12 4.51 -1.59
C GLU A 74 3.14 4.21 -0.46
N ILE A 75 3.15 2.97 0.01
CA ILE A 75 2.42 2.52 1.19
C ILE A 75 3.43 2.42 2.33
N LYS A 76 3.36 3.33 3.30
CA LYS A 76 4.23 3.31 4.48
C LYS A 76 3.72 2.29 5.50
N VAL A 77 4.63 1.45 5.98
CA VAL A 77 4.36 0.41 6.98
C VAL A 77 5.24 0.70 8.21
N PHE A 78 4.63 1.29 9.24
CA PHE A 78 5.29 1.63 10.50
C PHE A 78 4.30 1.51 11.65
N VAL A 79 4.81 1.27 12.87
CA VAL A 79 4.01 0.96 14.07
C VAL A 79 2.85 1.94 14.29
N LYS A 80 3.10 3.24 14.17
CA LYS A 80 2.06 4.28 14.36
C LYS A 80 1.01 4.30 13.25
N GLY A 81 1.34 3.82 12.05
CA GLY A 81 0.42 3.72 10.91
C GLY A 81 -0.41 2.42 10.89
N ILE A 82 -0.04 1.42 11.69
CA ILE A 82 -0.77 0.13 11.76
C ILE A 82 -2.26 0.30 12.09
N PRO A 83 -2.71 1.18 13.02
CA PRO A 83 -4.13 1.37 13.27
C PRO A 83 -4.91 1.83 12.01
N GLU A 84 -4.32 2.69 11.20
CA GLU A 84 -4.93 3.16 9.95
C GLU A 84 -4.96 2.04 8.91
N LEU A 85 -3.84 1.33 8.74
CA LEU A 85 -3.71 0.19 7.84
C LEU A 85 -4.69 -0.95 8.21
N SER A 86 -4.97 -1.12 9.50
CA SER A 86 -5.88 -2.15 10.03
C SER A 86 -7.32 -1.98 9.57
N LYS A 87 -7.74 -0.80 9.13
CA LYS A 87 -9.06 -0.61 8.50
C LYS A 87 -9.24 -1.47 7.25
N PHE A 88 -8.15 -1.83 6.60
CA PHE A 88 -8.10 -2.66 5.39
C PHE A 88 -7.78 -4.13 5.68
N ALA A 89 -7.63 -4.53 6.94
CA ALA A 89 -7.32 -5.91 7.29
C ALA A 89 -8.50 -6.82 6.89
N LEU A 90 -8.22 -7.97 6.27
CA LEU A 90 -9.25 -8.89 5.77
C LEU A 90 -10.28 -9.23 6.86
N ASN A 91 -9.84 -9.50 8.09
CA ASN A 91 -10.72 -9.85 9.21
C ASN A 91 -11.74 -8.75 9.54
N ASN A 92 -11.36 -7.47 9.35
CA ASN A 92 -12.24 -6.33 9.59
C ASN A 92 -13.25 -6.13 8.45
N LEU A 93 -12.90 -6.54 7.23
CA LEU A 93 -13.80 -6.49 6.07
C LEU A 93 -14.82 -7.63 6.07
N VAL A 94 -14.41 -8.84 6.47
CA VAL A 94 -15.30 -10.02 6.53
C VAL A 94 -16.41 -9.83 7.57
N GLY A 95 -16.17 -9.08 8.65
CA GLY A 95 -17.23 -8.72 9.62
C GLY A 95 -18.25 -7.69 9.10
N GLN A 96 -18.04 -7.10 7.93
CA GLN A 96 -18.89 -6.09 7.31
C GLN A 96 -19.62 -6.59 6.04
N LEU A 97 -19.37 -7.84 5.63
CA LEU A 97 -20.04 -8.55 4.54
C LEU A 97 -21.19 -9.41 5.09
#